data_AF-A0A925QSR2-F1
#
_entry.id   AF-A0A925QSR2-F1
#
_cell.length_a   1.000
_cell.length_b   1.000
_cell.length_c   1.000
_cell.angle_alpha   90.00
_cell.angle_beta   90.00
_cell.angle_gamma   90.00
#
_symmetry.space_group_name_H-M   'P 1'
#
loop_
_entity.id
_entity.type
_entity.pdbx_description
1 polymer ?
#
loop_
_entity_poly.entity_id
_entity_poly.type
_entity_poly.pdbx_seq_one_letter_code
_entity_poly.pdbx_strand_id
1 'polypeptide(L)'
;MKTIGAAILTMLETVFKLPRKNWIFFVPFIFGFFGALSIVIIKLTWGFVIPRLFPGAVTQGLVVKEMPWSAAVVLFLSIAYFSIIYDDGSKK
;
A
#
# COMPACT_ATOMS: atom_id res chain seq x y z
N MET A 1 -10.14 -1.47 32.78
CA MET A 1 -9.20 -2.04 31.78
C MET A 1 -9.49 -3.50 31.38
N LYS A 2 -10.16 -4.34 32.19
CA LYS A 2 -10.46 -5.75 31.82
C LYS A 2 -11.56 -5.95 30.76
N THR A 3 -12.49 -5.01 30.61
CA THR A 3 -13.68 -5.14 29.73
C THR A 3 -13.37 -4.91 28.25
N ILE A 4 -12.47 -3.98 27.93
CA ILE A 4 -12.10 -3.67 26.54
C ILE A 4 -11.32 -4.82 25.92
N GLY A 5 -10.41 -5.45 26.68
CA GLY A 5 -9.62 -6.60 26.20
C GLY A 5 -10.50 -7.81 25.87
N ALA A 6 -11.51 -8.10 26.69
CA ALA A 6 -12.45 -9.19 26.44
C ALA A 6 -13.31 -8.94 25.20
N ALA A 7 -13.78 -7.71 25.00
CA ALA A 7 -14.56 -7.33 23.81
C ALA A 7 -13.75 -7.50 22.52
N ILE A 8 -12.49 -7.03 22.51
CA ILE A 8 -11.58 -7.20 21.37
C ILE A 8 -11.32 -8.68 21.09
N LEU A 9 -11.09 -9.48 22.14
CA LEU A 9 -10.86 -10.92 22.00
C LEU A 9 -12.07 -11.63 21.36
N THR A 10 -13.29 -11.31 21.82
CA THR A 10 -14.51 -11.89 21.25
C THR A 10 -14.75 -11.46 19.81
N MET A 11 -14.48 -10.19 19.45
CA MET A 11 -14.54 -9.76 18.06
C MET A 11 -13.52 -10.49 17.19
N LEU A 12 -12.29 -10.66 17.69
CA LEU A 12 -11.23 -11.37 16.97
C LEU A 12 -11.63 -12.82 16.69
N GLU A 13 -12.11 -13.55 17.70
CA GLU A 13 -12.57 -14.93 17.52
C GLU A 13 -13.74 -15.04 16.54
N THR A 14 -14.63 -14.05 16.54
CA THR A 14 -15.76 -14.01 15.61
C THR A 14 -15.29 -13.81 14.17
N VAL A 15 -14.28 -12.95 13.95
CA VAL A 15 -13.66 -12.74 12.62
C VAL A 15 -12.91 -13.99 12.15
N PHE A 16 -12.18 -14.67 13.05
CA PHE A 16 -11.45 -15.89 12.71
C PHE A 16 -12.36 -17.10 12.42
N LYS A 17 -13.56 -17.16 13.02
CA LYS A 17 -14.55 -18.22 12.75
C LYS A 17 -15.41 -17.97 11.50
N LEU A 18 -15.20 -16.87 10.78
CA LEU A 18 -15.95 -16.63 9.54
C LEU A 18 -15.66 -17.72 8.50
N PRO A 19 -16.70 -18.27 7.84
CA PRO A 19 -16.51 -19.27 6.81
C PRO A 19 -15.68 -18.69 5.66
N ARG A 20 -14.77 -19.50 5.09
CA ARG A 20 -13.83 -19.12 4.02
C ARG A 20 -14.52 -18.45 2.81
N LYS A 21 -15.81 -18.70 2.60
CA LYS A 21 -16.65 -18.06 1.57
C LYS A 21 -16.76 -16.53 1.74
N ASN A 22 -16.75 -16.00 2.97
CA ASN A 22 -16.85 -14.56 3.22
C ASN A 22 -15.52 -13.82 3.00
N TRP A 23 -14.39 -14.54 3.00
CA TRP A 23 -13.07 -13.95 2.74
C TRP A 23 -12.94 -13.35 1.34
N ILE A 24 -13.73 -13.83 0.37
CA ILE A 24 -13.79 -13.26 -0.99
C ILE A 24 -14.17 -11.78 -0.99
N PHE A 25 -14.89 -11.29 0.03
CA PHE A 25 -15.22 -9.87 0.15
C PHE A 25 -14.20 -9.09 0.98
N PHE A 26 -13.65 -9.70 2.04
CA PHE A 26 -12.69 -9.04 2.93
C PHE A 26 -11.32 -8.84 2.30
N VAL A 27 -10.81 -9.84 1.57
CA VAL A 27 -9.48 -9.78 0.95
C VAL A 27 -9.36 -8.64 -0.07
N PRO A 28 -10.25 -8.49 -1.08
CA PRO A 28 -10.16 -7.36 -2.01
C PRO A 28 -10.41 -6.02 -1.33
N PHE A 29 -11.24 -5.97 -0.28
CA PHE A 29 -11.46 -4.74 0.48
C PHE A 29 -10.19 -4.27 1.19
N ILE A 30 -9.52 -5.17 1.91
CA ILE A 30 -8.25 -4.90 2.59
C ILE A 30 -7.19 -4.51 1.55
N PHE A 31 -7.06 -5.29 0.48
CA PHE A 31 -6.10 -5.01 -0.59
C PHE A 31 -6.35 -3.65 -1.25
N GLY A 32 -7.61 -3.32 -1.54
CA GLY A 32 -8.00 -2.02 -2.10
C GLY A 32 -7.67 -0.86 -1.15
N PHE A 33 -7.94 -1.02 0.14
CA PHE A 33 -7.65 0.00 1.16
C PHE A 33 -6.14 0.26 1.31
N PHE A 34 -5.35 -0.80 1.51
CA PHE A 34 -3.89 -0.67 1.66
C PHE A 34 -3.22 -0.24 0.35
N GLY A 35 -3.73 -0.69 -0.80
CA GLY A 35 -3.27 -0.24 -2.12
C GLY A 35 -3.51 1.25 -2.33
N ALA A 36 -4.72 1.74 -2.03
CA ALA A 36 -5.05 3.16 -2.10
C ALA A 36 -4.16 4.00 -1.16
N LEU A 37 -3.95 3.53 0.07
CA LEU A 37 -3.07 4.19 1.03
C LEU A 37 -1.63 4.28 0.51
N SER A 38 -1.13 3.21 -0.11
CA SER A 38 0.22 3.17 -0.69
C SER A 38 0.38 4.17 -1.84
N ILE A 39 -0.62 4.29 -2.72
CA ILE A 39 -0.62 5.28 -3.83
C ILE A 39 -0.56 6.71 -3.28
N VAL A 40 -1.32 7.00 -2.22
CA VAL A 40 -1.29 8.32 -1.56
C VAL A 40 0.09 8.60 -0.98
N ILE A 41 0.70 7.64 -0.28
CA ILE A 41 2.05 7.77 0.28
C ILE A 41 3.07 8.03 -0.82
N ILE A 42 3.02 7.27 -1.92
CA ILE A 42 3.89 7.46 -3.08
C ILE A 42 3.78 8.89 -3.62
N LYS A 43 2.56 9.39 -3.83
CA LYS A 43 2.36 10.73 -4.39
C LYS A 43 2.85 11.84 -3.45
N LEU A 44 2.56 11.73 -2.16
CA LEU A 44 3.05 12.68 -1.14
C LEU A 44 4.57 12.68 -1.06
N THR A 45 5.17 11.48 -1.06
CA THR A 45 6.62 11.29 -1.06
C THR A 45 7.22 11.89 -2.33
N TRP A 46 6.59 11.70 -3.49
CA TRP A 46 7.07 12.29 -4.73
C TRP A 46 7.07 13.82 -4.67
N GLY A 47 5.97 14.44 -4.24
CA GLY A 47 5.89 15.90 -4.17
C GLY A 47 6.86 16.55 -3.17
N PHE A 48 7.22 15.84 -2.09
CA PHE A 48 8.12 16.37 -1.06
C PHE A 48 9.58 15.95 -1.20
N VAL A 49 9.84 14.67 -1.42
CA VAL A 49 11.18 14.08 -1.35
C VAL A 49 11.92 14.26 -2.66
N ILE A 50 11.28 14.02 -3.81
CA ILE A 50 11.96 14.08 -5.12
C ILE A 50 12.53 15.48 -5.42
N PRO A 51 11.80 16.59 -5.22
CA PRO A 51 12.35 17.93 -5.46
C PRO A 51 13.49 18.29 -4.50
N ARG A 52 13.54 17.68 -3.32
CA ARG A 52 14.61 17.90 -2.33
C ARG A 52 15.86 17.09 -2.66
N LEU A 53 15.69 15.86 -3.16
CA LEU A 53 16.82 15.00 -3.55
C LEU A 53 17.46 15.42 -4.87
N PHE A 54 16.64 15.88 -5.82
CA PHE A 54 17.10 16.21 -7.17
C PHE A 54 16.67 17.62 -7.61
N PRO A 55 17.05 18.67 -6.86
CA PRO A 55 16.60 20.03 -7.16
C PRO A 55 17.05 20.48 -8.56
N GLY A 56 18.28 20.15 -8.96
CA GLY A 56 18.81 20.48 -10.28
C GLY A 56 18.13 19.74 -11.43
N ALA A 57 17.72 18.48 -11.22
CA ALA A 57 17.00 17.72 -12.24
C ALA A 57 15.57 18.24 -12.44
N VAL A 58 14.94 18.73 -11.36
CA VAL A 58 13.61 19.37 -11.44
C VAL A 58 13.70 20.72 -12.14
N THR A 59 14.70 21.55 -11.86
CA THR A 59 14.86 22.86 -12.55
C THR A 59 15.19 22.70 -14.02
N GLN A 60 15.91 21.64 -14.39
CA GLN A 60 16.22 21.29 -15.78
C GLN A 60 15.06 20.60 -16.52
N GLY A 61 13.94 20.32 -15.83
CA GLY A 61 12.79 19.64 -16.41
C GLY A 61 12.99 18.15 -16.70
N LEU A 62 14.07 17.54 -16.21
CA LEU A 62 14.36 16.10 -16.34
C LEU A 62 13.45 15.26 -15.43
N VAL A 63 13.00 15.84 -14.32
CA VAL A 63 12.11 15.20 -13.35
C VAL A 63 10.92 16.11 -13.08
N VAL A 64 9.71 15.55 -13.22
CA VAL A 64 8.48 16.30 -12.96
C VAL A 64 8.29 16.46 -11.45
N LYS A 65 8.14 17.70 -11.00
CA LYS A 65 7.89 18.04 -9.59
C LYS A 65 6.58 17.44 -9.06
N GLU A 66 5.54 17.48 -9.87
CA GLU A 66 4.21 16.98 -9.50
C GLU A 66 3.83 15.76 -10.34
N MET A 67 3.69 14.63 -9.66
CA MET A 67 3.32 13.38 -10.30
C MET A 67 1.79 13.31 -10.49
N PRO A 68 1.28 12.99 -11.69
CA PRO A 68 -0.14 12.73 -11.89
C PRO A 68 -0.58 11.45 -11.16
N TRP A 69 -1.84 11.37 -10.75
CA TRP A 69 -2.35 10.20 -10.02
C TRP A 69 -2.20 8.89 -10.79
N SER A 70 -2.36 8.93 -12.12
CA SER A 70 -2.13 7.78 -13.00
C SER A 70 -0.70 7.23 -12.89
N ALA A 71 0.31 8.10 -12.83
CA ALA A 71 1.69 7.67 -12.67
C ALA A 71 1.97 7.04 -11.30
N ALA A 72 1.33 7.54 -10.23
CA ALA A 72 1.43 6.94 -8.91
C ALA A 72 0.82 5.52 -8.87
N VAL A 73 -0.30 5.31 -9.58
CA VAL A 73 -0.91 3.97 -9.75
C VAL A 73 0.03 3.03 -10.51
N VAL A 74 0.60 3.48 -11.63
CA VAL A 74 1.55 2.67 -12.41
C VAL A 74 2.77 2.31 -11.58
N LEU A 75 3.33 3.26 -10.83
CA LEU A 75 4.48 3.01 -9.96
C LEU A 75 4.14 1.98 -8.86
N PHE A 76 2.98 2.10 -8.23
CA PHE A 76 2.49 1.12 -7.26
C PHE A 76 2.36 -0.28 -7.88
N LEU A 77 1.76 -0.39 -9.06
CA LEU A 77 1.61 -1.68 -9.76
C LEU A 77 2.96 -2.29 -10.12
N SER A 78 3.92 -1.48 -10.59
CA SER A 78 5.29 -1.95 -10.87
C SER A 78 5.97 -2.49 -9.62
N ILE A 79 5.89 -1.78 -8.49
CA ILE A 79 6.47 -2.24 -7.20
C ILE A 79 5.77 -3.52 -6.73
N ALA A 80 4.45 -3.58 -6.79
CA ALA A 80 3.69 -4.78 -6.41
C ALA A 80 4.09 -5.98 -7.28
N TYR A 81 4.22 -5.78 -8.59
CA TYR A 81 4.66 -6.82 -9.52
C TYR A 81 6.08 -7.31 -9.21
N PHE A 82 7.03 -6.40 -9.01
CA PHE A 82 8.40 -6.76 -8.62
C PHE A 82 8.46 -7.47 -7.28
N SER A 83 7.65 -7.06 -6.29
CA SER A 83 7.56 -7.72 -4.99
C SER A 83 7.07 -9.16 -5.12
N ILE A 84 6.09 -9.42 -5.99
CA ILE A 84 5.58 -10.77 -6.23
C ILE A 84 6.65 -11.66 -6.88
N ILE A 85 7.42 -11.12 -7.84
CA ILE A 85 8.51 -11.87 -8.47
C ILE A 85 9.65 -12.14 -7.50
N TYR A 86 10.03 -11.16 -6.68
CA TYR A 86 11.18 -11.26 -5.80
C TYR A 86 10.96 -12.22 -4.62
N ASP A 87 9.72 -12.36 -4.14
CA ASP A 87 9.36 -13.25 -3.03
C ASP A 87 9.55 -14.76 -3.36
N ASP A 88 9.65 -15.14 -4.63
CA ASP A 88 9.87 -16.53 -5.05
C ASP A 88 11.32 -17.02 -4.77
N GLY A 89 12.27 -16.11 -4.56
CA GLY A 89 13.68 -16.44 -4.33
C GLY A 89 14.03 -16.91 -2.90
N SER A 90 13.13 -16.75 -1.92
CA SER A 90 13.43 -16.97 -0.49
C SER A 90 12.96 -18.33 0.05
N LYS A 91 12.32 -19.18 -0.76
CA LYS A 91 11.77 -20.49 -0.31
C LYS A 91 12.66 -21.70 -0.62
N LYS A 92 13.98 -21.51 -0.75
CA LYS A 92 14.94 -22.62 -0.85
C LYS A 92 15.60 -22.92 0.48
#